data_AF-A0A0N0SEP0-F1
#
_entry.id   AF-A0A0N0SEP0-F1
#
_cell.length_a   1.000
_cell.length_b   1.000
_cell.length_c   1.000
_cell.angle_alpha   90.00
_cell.angle_beta   90.00
_cell.angle_gamma   90.00
#
_symmetry.space_group_name_H-M   'P 1'
#
loop_
_entity.id
_entity.type
_entity.pdbx_description
1 polymer ?
#
loop_
_entity_poly.entity_id
_entity_poly.type
_entity_poly.pdbx_seq_one_letter_code
_entity_poly.pdbx_strand_id
1 'polypeptide(L)' 'MRRRRSHVLWLGVPYLLYLGALSFVNKVRPVVFGLPFLFFWLLIATLVTPLAIWFTWRGDKSMRGARDE' A
#
# COMPACT_ATOMS: atom_id res chain seq x y z
N MET A 1 6.70 -4.62 -26.06
CA MET A 1 7.32 -5.21 -24.84
C MET A 1 6.92 -4.41 -23.59
N ARG A 2 5.68 -4.55 -23.10
CA ARG A 2 5.22 -3.87 -21.87
C ARG A 2 5.37 -4.84 -20.70
N ARG A 3 6.61 -5.08 -20.24
CA ARG A 3 6.85 -5.87 -19.02
C ARG A 3 6.01 -5.24 -17.92
N ARG A 4 4.95 -5.94 -17.47
CA ARG A 4 4.11 -5.52 -16.34
C ARG A 4 5.03 -5.45 -15.12
N ARG A 5 5.56 -4.25 -14.84
CA ARG A 5 6.38 -3.96 -13.67
C ARG A 5 5.48 -3.80 -12.45
N SER A 6 4.64 -4.80 -12.18
CA SER A 6 3.73 -4.80 -11.03
C SER A 6 4.48 -4.64 -9.70
N HIS A 7 5.72 -5.13 -9.64
CA HIS A 7 6.64 -4.93 -8.52
C HIS A 7 7.01 -3.46 -8.26
N VAL A 8 7.03 -2.60 -9.29
CA VAL A 8 7.39 -1.18 -9.14
C VAL A 8 6.24 -0.38 -8.51
N LEU A 9 4.99 -0.75 -8.81
CA LEU A 9 3.81 -0.20 -8.13
C LEU A 9 3.85 -0.49 -6.61
N TRP A 10 4.38 -1.64 -6.24
CA TRP A 10 4.51 -2.07 -4.86
C TRP A 10 5.61 -1.38 -4.07
N LEU A 11 6.72 -1.02 -4.73
CA LEU A 11 7.74 -0.17 -4.13
C LEU A 11 7.20 1.21 -3.73
N GLY A 12 6.12 1.68 -4.37
CA GLY A 12 5.48 2.96 -4.06
C GLY A 12 4.67 2.96 -2.76
N VAL A 13 4.24 1.80 -2.27
CA VAL A 13 3.38 1.67 -1.07
C VAL A 13 4.01 2.28 0.19
N PRO A 14 5.24 1.91 0.60
CA PRO A 14 5.88 2.53 1.76
C PRO A 14 6.13 4.03 1.57
N TYR A 15 6.36 4.48 0.33
CA TYR A 15 6.56 5.89 0.00
C TYR A 15 5.27 6.72 0.17
N LEU A 16 4.14 6.20 -0.30
CA LEU A 16 2.83 6.82 -0.14
C LEU A 16 2.41 6.87 1.33
N LEU A 17 2.72 5.82 2.10
CA LEU A 17 2.55 5.84 3.56
C LEU A 17 3.40 6.95 4.18
N TYR A 18 4.69 7.05 3.85
CA TYR A 18 5.53 8.10 4.43
C TYR A 18 5.08 9.53 4.08
N LEU A 19 4.66 9.76 2.83
CA LEU A 19 4.12 11.04 2.38
C LEU A 19 2.81 11.41 3.10
N GLY A 20 1.93 10.42 3.32
CA GLY A 20 0.71 10.62 4.08
C GLY A 20 1.01 11.01 5.53
N ALA A 21 2.00 10.38 6.17
CA ALA A 21 2.42 10.74 7.52
C ALA A 21 2.99 12.16 7.61
N LEU A 22 3.70 12.62 6.57
CA LEU A 22 4.32 13.95 6.51
C LEU A 22 3.30 15.10 6.50
N SER A 23 2.07 14.88 6.04
CA SER A 23 1.02 15.91 6.07
C SER A 23 0.50 16.22 7.48
N PHE A 24 0.81 15.38 8.48
CA PHE A 24 0.27 15.51 9.84
C PHE A 24 1.26 16.06 10.87
N VAL A 25 2.51 16.30 10.50
CA VAL A 25 3.57 16.76 11.41
C VAL A 25 3.28 18.16 11.98
N ASN A 26 2.41 18.94 11.31
CA ASN A 26 2.11 20.33 11.68
C ASN A 26 0.78 20.51 12.44
N LYS A 27 0.21 19.47 13.07
CA LYS A 27 -1.02 19.59 13.87
C LYS A 27 -0.85 19.03 15.29
N VAL A 28 -1.13 19.86 16.30
CA VAL A 28 -0.92 19.59 17.74
C VAL A 28 -1.79 18.43 18.30
N ARG A 29 -2.92 18.11 17.66
CA ARG A 29 -3.72 16.89 17.91
C ARG A 29 -4.33 16.41 16.59
N PRO A 30 -3.64 15.56 15.82
CA PRO A 30 -4.19 15.08 14.56
C PRO A 30 -5.27 14.03 14.87
N VAL A 31 -6.52 14.39 14.57
CA VAL A 31 -7.69 13.52 14.69
C VAL A 31 -8.29 13.36 13.30
N VAL A 32 -8.52 12.13 12.87
CA VAL A 32 -9.06 11.79 11.55
C VAL A 32 -10.35 11.01 11.76
N PHE A 33 -11.48 11.53 11.25
CA PHE A 33 -12.82 10.95 11.49
C PHE A 33 -13.15 10.68 12.98
N GLY A 34 -12.65 11.52 13.90
CA GLY A 34 -12.85 11.34 15.34
C GLY A 34 -11.90 10.34 16.01
N LEU A 35 -11.04 9.65 15.24
CA LEU A 35 -10.03 8.73 15.76
C LEU A 35 -8.68 9.44 15.93
N PRO A 36 -7.89 9.10 16.98
CA PRO A 36 -6.51 9.56 17.07
C PRO A 36 -5.73 9.08 15.84
N PHE A 37 -4.93 9.95 15.26
CA PHE A 37 -4.20 9.69 14.00
C PHE A 37 -3.45 8.36 14.00
N LEU A 38 -2.75 8.02 15.08
CA LEU A 38 -2.02 6.76 15.21
C LEU A 38 -2.93 5.54 15.00
N PHE A 39 -4.14 5.53 15.57
CA PHE A 39 -5.08 4.42 15.39
C PHE A 39 -5.60 4.34 13.96
N PHE A 40 -6.01 5.48 13.39
CA PHE A 40 -6.46 5.54 11.99
C PHE A 40 -5.34 5.07 11.04
N TRP A 41 -4.11 5.50 11.28
CA TRP A 41 -2.95 5.14 10.50
C TRP A 41 -2.62 3.65 10.58
N LEU A 42 -2.64 3.09 11.79
CA LEU A 42 -2.46 1.66 12.01
C LEU A 42 -3.55 0.85 11.32
N LEU A 43 -4.82 1.27 11.40
CA LEU A 43 -5.93 0.61 10.72
C LEU A 43 -5.69 0.55 9.20
N ILE A 44 -5.31 1.68 8.59
CA ILE A 44 -4.97 1.75 7.16
C ILE A 44 -3.80 0.80 6.85
N ALA A 45 -2.72 0.82 7.64
CA ALA A 45 -1.57 -0.05 7.43
C ALA A 45 -1.93 -1.55 7.53
N THR A 46 -2.78 -1.90 8.50
CA THR A 46 -3.28 -3.27 8.67
C THR A 46 -4.12 -3.72 7.49
N LEU A 47 -4.96 -2.85 6.89
CA LEU A 47 -5.75 -3.18 5.70
C LEU A 47 -4.91 -3.21 4.42
N VAL A 48 -3.94 -2.30 4.32
CA VAL A 48 -3.03 -2.22 3.19
C VAL A 48 -2.18 -3.48 3.10
N THR A 49 -1.70 -4.06 4.21
CA THR A 49 -0.82 -5.23 4.23
C THR A 49 -1.36 -6.49 3.50
N PRO A 50 -2.57 -7.00 3.79
CA PRO A 50 -3.14 -8.13 3.06
C PRO A 50 -3.54 -7.75 1.63
N LEU A 51 -4.01 -6.51 1.39
CA LEU A 51 -4.30 -6.03 0.03
C LEU A 51 -3.04 -6.05 -0.82
N ALA A 52 -1.94 -5.58 -0.24
CA ALA A 52 -0.61 -5.75 -0.74
C ALA A 52 -0.42 -7.23 -1.12
N ILE A 53 -0.30 -8.16 -0.17
CA ILE A 53 -0.01 -9.58 -0.45
C ILE A 53 -0.92 -10.18 -1.54
N TRP A 54 -2.19 -9.79 -1.57
CA TRP A 54 -3.13 -10.20 -2.62
C TRP A 54 -2.75 -9.69 -4.02
N PHE A 55 -2.32 -8.43 -4.14
CA PHE A 55 -1.82 -7.85 -5.39
C PHE A 55 -0.52 -8.52 -5.88
N THR A 56 0.41 -8.90 -4.99
CA THR A 56 1.59 -9.69 -5.42
C THR A 56 1.17 -11.06 -5.91
N TRP A 57 0.32 -11.78 -5.17
CA TRP A 57 -0.15 -13.09 -5.57
C TRP A 57 -0.89 -13.08 -6.91
N ARG A 58 -1.76 -12.09 -7.13
CA ARG A 58 -2.47 -11.92 -8.41
C ARG A 58 -1.52 -11.58 -9.56
N GLY A 59 -0.48 -10.79 -9.28
CA GLY A 59 0.58 -10.47 -10.25
C GLY A 59 1.40 -11.70 -10.65
N ASP A 60 1.79 -12.54 -9.69
CA ASP A 60 2.55 -13.77 -9.93
C ASP A 60 1.73 -14.82 -10.69
N LYS A 61 0.45 -14.99 -10.32
CA LYS A 61 -0.46 -15.93 -11.01
C LYS A 61 -0.66 -15.57 -12.48
N SER A 62 -0.72 -14.27 -12.80
CA SER A 62 -0.81 -13.79 -14.18
C SER A 62 0.48 -14.01 -14.99
N MET A 63 1.64 -14.16 -14.34
CA MET A 63 2.91 -14.49 -15.03
C MET A 63 3.09 -16.00 -15.21
N ARG A 64 2.60 -16.83 -14.28
CA ARG A 64 2.66 -18.29 -14.38
C ARG A 64 1.79 -18.84 -15.52
N GLY A 65 0.55 -18.36 -15.68
CA GLY A 65 -0.33 -18.81 -16.76
C GLY A 65 0.18 -18.50 -18.18
N ALA A 66 1.09 -17.53 -18.35
CA ALA A 66 1.69 -17.19 -19.65
C ALA A 66 2.97 -18.00 -19.96
N ARG A 67 3.39 -18.91 -19.07
CA ARG A 67 4.59 -19.73 -19.22
C ARG A 67 4.26 -21.20 -19.50
N ASP A 68 2.98 -21.57 -19.38
CA ASP A 68 2.45 -22.92 -19.59
C ASP A 68 1.65 -23.03 -20.93
N GLU A 69 1.56 -21.95 -21.71
CA GLU A 69 1.10 -21.90 -23.12
C GLU A 69 2.29 -21.67 -24.07
#